data_AF-A0A7C8UL90-F1
#
_entry.id   AF-A0A7C8UL90-F1
#
_cell.length_a   1.000
_cell.length_b   1.000
_cell.length_c   1.000
_cell.angle_alpha   90.00
_cell.angle_beta   90.00
_cell.angle_gamma   90.00
#
_symmetry.space_group_name_H-M   'P 1'
#
loop_
_entity.id
_entity.type
_entity.pdbx_description
1 polymer ?
#
loop_
_entity_poly.entity_id
_entity_poly.type
_entity_poly.pdbx_seq_one_letter_code
_entity_poly.pdbx_strand_id
1 'polypeptide(L)'
;MFPRRQLDIRLQQLCYWPTQYRKLRKRKGDLESANSVHPDYIRFYNSLWLVANDVIIGIALGTFLIENSTGVADWLDALLRTYTIDGLHETISWLRGKPAGLKLNKELAFFLGDLFLWVVDYWAGSMASVRPHLARLIWVIGFSSFAGATMPISIFSDLLSVLTLHIYSFYIASARIYHWQLTTIISLFHLFRGKKRNVLRNRIDSCDYDIDQLLVGTILFTLLFFLLPTV
;
A
#
# COMPACT_ATOMS: atom_id res chain seq x y z
N MET A 1 5.48 -1.16 -8.40
CA MET A 1 6.97 -1.23 -8.24
C MET A 1 7.48 -2.68 -8.20
N PHE A 2 6.61 -3.65 -7.94
CA PHE A 2 6.94 -5.08 -7.89
C PHE A 2 7.26 -5.78 -9.23
N PRO A 3 6.65 -5.44 -10.39
CA PRO A 3 6.90 -6.15 -11.64
C PRO A 3 8.30 -5.91 -12.20
N ARG A 4 8.86 -4.70 -12.03
CA ARG A 4 10.25 -4.41 -12.40
C ARG A 4 11.24 -5.27 -11.61
N ARG A 5 11.04 -5.35 -10.30
CA ARG A 5 11.87 -6.19 -9.40
C ARG A 5 11.75 -7.67 -9.76
N GLN A 6 10.56 -8.14 -10.10
CA GLN A 6 10.35 -9.53 -10.50
C GLN A 6 11.01 -9.84 -11.85
N LEU A 7 10.91 -8.92 -12.81
CA LEU A 7 11.56 -9.04 -14.12
C LEU A 7 13.10 -9.04 -13.96
N ASP A 8 13.65 -8.19 -13.09
CA ASP A 8 15.08 -8.16 -12.77
C ASP A 8 15.55 -9.49 -12.14
N ILE A 9 14.77 -10.07 -11.21
CA ILE A 9 15.07 -11.38 -10.61
C ILE A 9 15.07 -12.48 -11.68
N ARG A 10 14.11 -12.48 -12.61
CA ARG A 10 14.03 -13.48 -13.69
C ARG A 10 15.17 -13.33 -14.70
N LEU A 11 15.53 -12.11 -15.07
CA LEU A 11 16.70 -11.85 -15.93
C LEU A 11 18.00 -12.29 -15.25
N GLN A 12 18.16 -12.02 -13.95
CA GLN A 12 19.31 -12.51 -13.20
C GLN A 12 19.35 -14.05 -13.18
N GLN A 13 18.23 -14.72 -12.90
CA GLN A 13 18.16 -16.19 -12.95
C GLN A 13 18.55 -16.75 -14.32
N LEU A 14 18.07 -16.14 -15.41
CA LEU A 14 18.44 -16.50 -16.78
C LEU A 14 19.94 -16.27 -17.07
N CYS A 15 20.52 -15.17 -16.62
CA CYS A 15 21.95 -14.87 -16.82
C CYS A 15 22.87 -15.76 -15.97
N TYR A 16 22.43 -16.22 -14.80
CA TYR A 16 23.23 -17.09 -13.92
C TYR A 16 23.28 -18.55 -14.39
N TRP A 17 22.24 -19.02 -15.09
CA TRP A 17 22.08 -20.42 -15.50
C TRP A 17 23.23 -20.97 -16.38
N PRO A 18 23.72 -20.27 -17.43
CA PRO A 18 24.80 -20.79 -18.28
C PRO A 18 26.11 -20.93 -17.52
N THR A 19 26.36 -20.04 -16.56
CA THR A 19 27.57 -20.06 -15.75
C THR A 19 27.56 -21.20 -14.73
N GLN A 20 26.41 -21.48 -14.11
CA GLN A 20 26.22 -22.63 -13.22
C GLN A 20 26.32 -23.96 -13.97
N TYR A 21 25.65 -24.07 -15.13
CA TYR A 21 25.72 -25.26 -15.97
C TYR A 21 27.15 -25.55 -16.44
N ARG A 22 27.91 -24.52 -16.85
CA ARG A 22 29.32 -24.68 -17.24
C ARG A 22 30.22 -25.08 -16.08
N LYS A 23 29.99 -24.58 -14.87
CA LYS A 23 30.72 -24.98 -13.65
C LYS A 23 30.43 -26.43 -13.26
N LEU A 24 29.17 -26.85 -13.34
CA LEU A 24 28.75 -28.24 -13.10
C LEU A 24 29.36 -29.19 -14.15
N ARG A 25 29.34 -28.81 -15.44
CA ARG A 25 29.90 -29.62 -16.53
C ARG A 25 31.43 -29.74 -16.44
N LYS A 26 32.15 -28.68 -16.08
CA LYS A 26 33.61 -28.73 -15.86
C LYS A 26 33.97 -29.63 -14.68
N ARG A 27 33.29 -29.48 -13.54
CA ARG A 27 33.54 -30.29 -12.33
C ARG A 27 33.13 -31.76 -12.47
N LYS A 28 32.21 -32.10 -13.39
CA LYS A 28 31.88 -33.49 -13.73
C LYS A 28 33.04 -34.21 -14.45
N GLY A 29 33.98 -33.46 -15.04
CA GLY A 29 35.23 -34.01 -15.59
C GLY A 29 36.31 -34.28 -14.53
N ASP A 30 36.23 -33.62 -13.36
CA ASP A 30 37.21 -33.69 -12.26
C ASP A 30 36.79 -34.71 -11.17
N LEU A 31 36.02 -35.74 -11.54
CA LEU A 31 35.21 -36.57 -10.63
C LEU A 31 36.03 -37.60 -9.82
N GLU A 32 36.77 -37.15 -8.79
CA GLU A 32 37.22 -38.01 -7.68
C GLU A 32 36.84 -37.50 -6.26
N SER A 33 36.19 -36.35 -6.11
CA SER A 33 35.72 -35.87 -4.79
C SER A 33 34.19 -35.79 -4.72
N ALA A 34 33.57 -36.91 -4.33
CA ALA A 34 32.11 -37.09 -4.25
C ALA A 34 31.39 -36.15 -3.26
N ASN A 35 32.11 -35.46 -2.36
CA ASN A 35 31.49 -34.71 -1.26
C ASN A 35 31.27 -33.21 -1.57
N SER A 36 31.98 -32.61 -2.52
CA SER A 36 31.87 -31.17 -2.82
C SER A 36 30.88 -30.81 -3.94
N VAL A 37 30.43 -31.80 -4.71
CA VAL A 37 29.52 -31.62 -5.86
C VAL A 37 28.04 -31.62 -5.45
N HIS A 38 27.71 -32.29 -4.34
CA HIS A 38 26.34 -32.48 -3.86
C HIS A 38 25.55 -31.17 -3.62
N PRO A 39 26.06 -30.15 -2.92
CA PRO A 39 25.27 -28.96 -2.62
C PRO A 39 25.01 -28.07 -3.85
N ASP A 40 25.96 -27.94 -4.77
CA ASP A 40 25.79 -27.17 -6.01
C ASP A 40 24.82 -27.85 -6.98
N TYR A 41 24.86 -29.18 -7.05
CA TYR A 41 23.91 -30.00 -7.81
C TYR A 41 22.49 -29.85 -7.26
N ILE A 42 22.30 -30.05 -5.94
CA ILE A 42 21.00 -29.92 -5.28
C ILE A 42 20.42 -28.51 -5.51
N ARG A 43 21.24 -27.46 -5.36
CA ARG A 43 20.79 -26.08 -5.57
C ARG A 43 20.35 -25.82 -7.01
N PHE A 44 21.06 -26.35 -8.00
CA PHE A 44 20.70 -26.19 -9.42
C PHE A 44 19.36 -26.86 -9.72
N TYR A 45 19.18 -28.12 -9.33
CA TYR A 45 17.93 -28.86 -9.57
C TYR A 45 16.75 -28.28 -8.78
N ASN A 46 16.96 -27.83 -7.54
CA ASN A 46 15.93 -27.12 -6.79
C ASN A 46 15.51 -25.82 -7.49
N SER A 47 16.46 -25.05 -8.03
CA SER A 47 16.15 -23.82 -8.76
C SER A 47 15.40 -24.11 -10.05
N LEU A 48 15.82 -25.13 -10.81
CA LEU A 48 15.13 -25.61 -12.00
C LEU A 48 13.70 -26.07 -11.68
N TRP A 49 13.52 -26.83 -10.60
CA TRP A 49 12.22 -27.30 -10.14
C TRP A 49 11.28 -26.14 -9.76
N LEU A 50 11.78 -25.15 -9.02
CA LEU A 50 11.01 -23.95 -8.67
C LEU A 50 10.57 -23.16 -9.91
N VAL A 51 11.48 -22.97 -10.87
CA VAL A 51 11.15 -22.28 -12.13
C VAL A 51 10.13 -23.07 -12.94
N ALA A 52 10.30 -24.39 -13.06
CA ALA A 52 9.36 -25.25 -13.78
C ALA A 52 7.96 -25.21 -13.15
N ASN A 53 7.85 -25.31 -11.82
CA ASN A 53 6.57 -25.19 -11.13
C ASN A 53 5.92 -23.82 -11.34
N ASP A 54 6.69 -22.75 -11.26
CA ASP A 54 6.16 -21.40 -11.49
C ASP A 54 5.65 -21.23 -12.93
N VAL A 55 6.32 -21.81 -13.93
CA VAL A 55 5.85 -21.80 -15.33
C VAL A 55 4.58 -22.65 -15.50
N ILE A 56 4.54 -23.88 -14.94
CA ILE A 56 3.37 -24.76 -15.03
C ILE A 56 2.13 -24.10 -14.40
N ILE A 57 2.29 -23.58 -13.17
CA ILE A 57 1.22 -22.86 -12.47
C ILE A 57 0.85 -21.59 -13.25
N GLY A 58 1.84 -20.90 -13.83
CA GLY A 58 1.62 -19.71 -14.64
C GLY A 58 0.75 -19.98 -15.87
N ILE A 59 1.03 -21.05 -16.61
CA ILE A 59 0.23 -21.44 -17.77
C ILE A 59 -1.20 -21.76 -17.34
N ALA A 60 -1.39 -22.56 -16.28
CA ALA A 60 -2.72 -22.90 -15.78
C ALA A 60 -3.52 -21.65 -15.35
N LEU A 61 -2.89 -20.75 -14.59
CA LEU A 61 -3.50 -19.49 -14.15
C LEU A 61 -3.78 -18.54 -15.32
N GLY A 62 -2.87 -18.45 -16.28
CA GLY A 62 -3.02 -17.61 -17.47
C GLY A 62 -4.18 -18.04 -18.35
N THR A 63 -4.30 -19.34 -18.63
CA THR A 63 -5.43 -19.91 -19.38
C THR A 63 -6.76 -19.60 -18.67
N PHE A 64 -6.84 -19.84 -17.36
CA PHE A 64 -8.03 -19.53 -16.57
C PHE A 64 -8.42 -18.05 -16.66
N LEU A 65 -7.46 -17.12 -16.50
CA LEU A 65 -7.70 -15.68 -16.57
C LEU A 65 -8.12 -15.21 -17.97
N ILE A 66 -7.55 -15.80 -19.02
CA ILE A 66 -7.89 -15.45 -20.41
C ILE A 66 -9.32 -15.89 -20.73
N GLU A 67 -9.66 -17.14 -20.42
CA GLU A 67 -10.96 -17.75 -20.70
C GLU A 67 -12.08 -17.08 -19.89
N ASN A 68 -11.82 -16.73 -18.62
CA ASN A 68 -12.80 -16.16 -17.71
C ASN A 68 -12.62 -14.65 -17.49
N SER A 69 -11.93 -13.96 -18.41
CA SER A 69 -11.54 -12.55 -18.24
C SER A 69 -12.71 -11.61 -17.93
N THR A 70 -13.88 -11.81 -18.55
CA THR A 70 -15.10 -11.04 -18.27
C THR A 70 -15.69 -11.34 -16.90
N GLY A 71 -15.81 -12.63 -16.53
CA GLY A 71 -16.34 -13.04 -15.24
C GLY A 71 -15.47 -12.58 -14.06
N VAL A 72 -14.13 -12.69 -14.21
CA VAL A 72 -13.18 -12.17 -13.21
C VAL A 72 -13.25 -10.65 -13.14
N ALA A 73 -13.49 -9.97 -14.26
CA ALA A 73 -13.66 -8.52 -14.29
C ALA A 73 -14.89 -8.05 -13.53
N ASP A 74 -16.03 -8.66 -13.79
CA ASP A 74 -17.29 -8.34 -13.12
C ASP A 74 -17.21 -8.66 -11.63
N TRP A 75 -16.57 -9.78 -11.27
CA TRP A 75 -16.32 -10.12 -9.87
C TRP A 75 -15.43 -9.09 -9.18
N LEU A 76 -14.35 -8.65 -9.83
CA LEU A 76 -13.44 -7.64 -9.27
C LEU A 76 -14.14 -6.27 -9.14
N ASP A 77 -14.91 -5.84 -10.13
CA ASP A 77 -15.69 -4.59 -10.07
C ASP A 77 -16.72 -4.64 -8.93
N ALA A 78 -17.44 -5.75 -8.78
CA ALA A 78 -18.40 -5.94 -7.69
C ALA A 78 -17.73 -5.93 -6.30
N LEU A 79 -16.56 -6.56 -6.18
CA LEU A 79 -15.78 -6.56 -4.94
C LEU A 79 -15.31 -5.15 -4.58
N LEU A 80 -14.76 -4.41 -5.55
CA LEU A 80 -14.30 -3.04 -5.34
C LEU A 80 -15.46 -2.12 -4.97
N ARG A 81 -16.60 -2.19 -5.66
CA ARG A 81 -17.79 -1.39 -5.32
C ARG A 81 -18.23 -1.63 -3.89
N THR A 82 -18.45 -2.90 -3.52
CA THR A 82 -18.93 -3.27 -2.19
C THR A 82 -18.00 -2.78 -1.07
N TYR A 83 -16.70 -3.02 -1.21
CA TYR A 83 -15.77 -2.74 -0.11
C TYR A 83 -15.16 -1.34 -0.13
N THR A 84 -14.82 -0.81 -1.30
CA THR A 84 -14.11 0.48 -1.42
C THR A 84 -15.03 1.66 -1.64
N ILE A 85 -16.28 1.44 -2.10
CA ILE A 85 -17.23 2.54 -2.31
C ILE A 85 -18.32 2.48 -1.24
N ASP A 86 -19.11 1.40 -1.22
CA ASP A 86 -20.26 1.29 -0.33
C ASP A 86 -19.83 1.15 1.14
N GLY A 87 -18.85 0.29 1.41
CA GLY A 87 -18.28 0.13 2.75
C GLY A 87 -17.63 1.40 3.31
N LEU A 88 -16.96 2.20 2.46
CA LEU A 88 -16.40 3.50 2.87
C LEU A 88 -17.51 4.52 3.14
N HIS A 89 -18.53 4.58 2.28
CA HIS A 89 -19.70 5.43 2.48
C HIS A 89 -20.37 5.15 3.83
N GLU A 90 -20.63 3.88 4.13
CA GLU A 90 -21.26 3.47 5.38
C GLU A 90 -20.38 3.85 6.58
N THR A 91 -19.08 3.55 6.51
CA THR A 91 -18.13 3.84 7.60
C THR A 91 -18.02 5.35 7.86
N ILE A 92 -17.91 6.17 6.81
CA ILE A 92 -17.80 7.63 6.95
C ILE A 92 -19.12 8.22 7.47
N SER A 93 -20.26 7.74 6.96
CA SER A 93 -21.58 8.17 7.45
C SER A 93 -21.78 7.82 8.93
N TRP A 94 -21.35 6.63 9.34
CA TRP A 94 -21.37 6.19 10.74
C TRP A 94 -20.47 7.07 11.64
N LEU A 95 -19.26 7.41 11.17
CA LEU A 95 -18.33 8.31 11.86
C LEU A 95 -18.89 9.74 12.01
N ARG A 96 -19.64 10.23 11.02
CA ARG A 96 -20.24 11.57 11.03
C ARG A 96 -21.38 11.71 12.06
N GLY A 97 -22.10 10.63 12.33
CA GLY A 97 -23.26 10.62 13.24
C GLY A 97 -22.87 10.72 14.72
N LYS A 98 -22.58 9.57 15.34
CA LYS A 98 -22.12 9.42 16.73
C LYS A 98 -21.43 8.04 16.88
N PRO A 99 -20.19 7.87 16.42
CA PRO A 99 -19.51 6.60 16.52
C PRO A 99 -19.29 6.23 18.00
N ALA A 100 -19.77 5.05 18.40
CA ALA A 100 -19.50 4.44 19.71
C ALA A 100 -19.73 5.33 20.95
N GLY A 101 -20.61 6.34 20.87
CA GLY A 101 -20.88 7.27 21.98
C GLY A 101 -19.77 8.32 22.24
N LEU A 102 -18.77 8.42 21.36
CA LEU A 102 -17.72 9.45 21.45
C LEU A 102 -18.31 10.85 21.20
N LYS A 103 -17.91 11.82 22.03
CA LYS A 103 -18.28 13.23 21.87
C LYS A 103 -17.32 13.90 20.88
N LEU A 104 -17.48 13.57 19.60
CA LEU A 104 -16.73 14.20 18.52
C LEU A 104 -17.19 15.66 18.31
N ASN A 105 -16.29 16.47 17.77
CA ASN A 105 -16.67 17.79 17.29
C ASN A 105 -17.52 17.64 16.02
N LYS A 106 -18.80 18.03 16.10
CA LYS A 106 -19.75 17.85 15.01
C LYS A 106 -19.29 18.55 13.73
N GLU A 107 -18.96 19.83 13.83
CA GLU A 107 -18.57 20.64 12.66
C GLU A 107 -17.37 20.03 11.92
N LEU A 108 -16.34 19.60 12.66
CA LEU A 108 -15.18 18.96 12.06
C LEU A 108 -15.53 17.58 11.46
N ALA A 109 -16.34 16.78 12.16
CA ALA A 109 -16.74 15.45 11.68
C ALA A 109 -17.59 15.54 10.40
N PHE A 110 -18.50 16.52 10.31
CA PHE A 110 -19.26 16.81 9.09
C PHE A 110 -18.35 17.28 7.96
N PHE A 111 -17.46 18.25 8.21
CA PHE A 111 -16.53 18.74 7.20
C PHE A 111 -15.62 17.64 6.64
N LEU A 112 -14.98 16.86 7.51
CA LEU A 112 -14.07 15.79 7.09
C LEU A 112 -14.83 14.65 6.41
N GLY A 113 -16.03 14.32 6.92
CA GLY A 113 -16.91 13.32 6.32
C GLY A 113 -17.34 13.70 4.91
N ASP A 114 -17.81 14.93 4.71
CA ASP A 114 -18.24 15.42 3.40
C ASP A 114 -17.06 15.49 2.41
N LEU A 115 -15.87 15.89 2.88
CA LEU A 115 -14.64 15.88 2.07
C LEU A 115 -14.28 14.46 1.60
N PHE A 116 -14.29 13.48 2.51
CA PHE A 116 -13.97 12.10 2.13
C PHE A 116 -15.04 11.47 1.24
N LEU A 117 -16.32 11.69 1.52
CA LEU A 117 -17.41 11.23 0.68
C LEU A 117 -17.30 11.80 -0.74
N TRP A 118 -16.99 13.09 -0.88
CA TRP A 118 -16.76 13.71 -2.18
C TRP A 118 -15.65 13.04 -2.98
N VAL A 119 -14.55 12.64 -2.33
CA VAL A 119 -13.47 11.89 -2.98
C VAL A 119 -13.90 10.48 -3.36
N VAL A 120 -14.68 9.80 -2.50
CA VAL A 120 -15.23 8.46 -2.82
C VAL A 120 -16.15 8.53 -4.03
N ASP A 121 -17.04 9.52 -4.10
CA ASP A 121 -17.96 9.72 -5.24
C ASP A 121 -17.20 10.02 -6.53
N TYR A 122 -16.18 10.87 -6.45
CA TYR A 122 -15.29 11.14 -7.59
C TYR A 122 -14.57 9.86 -8.07
N TRP A 123 -14.11 9.04 -7.12
CA TRP A 123 -13.49 7.75 -7.44
C TRP A 123 -14.48 6.76 -8.06
N ALA A 124 -15.72 6.72 -7.58
CA ALA A 124 -16.79 5.89 -8.13
C ALA A 124 -17.09 6.25 -9.60
N GLY A 125 -17.15 7.55 -9.91
CA GLY A 125 -17.29 8.04 -11.29
C GLY A 125 -16.09 7.66 -12.18
N SER A 126 -14.88 7.74 -11.63
CA SER A 126 -13.66 7.30 -12.32
C SER A 126 -13.68 5.79 -12.59
N MET A 127 -14.10 4.98 -11.61
CA MET A 127 -14.21 3.53 -11.75
C MET A 127 -15.21 3.11 -12.82
N ALA A 128 -16.32 3.84 -12.97
CA ALA A 128 -17.28 3.61 -14.04
C ALA A 128 -16.66 3.75 -15.44
N SER A 129 -15.68 4.66 -15.59
CA SER A 129 -14.92 4.82 -16.84
C SER A 129 -13.87 3.72 -17.06
N VAL A 130 -13.32 3.14 -15.98
CA VAL A 130 -12.33 2.05 -16.04
C VAL A 130 -12.97 0.69 -16.28
N ARG A 131 -14.20 0.47 -15.80
CA ARG A 131 -14.96 -0.78 -15.92
C ARG A 131 -14.89 -1.46 -17.30
N PRO A 132 -15.15 -0.79 -18.44
CA PRO A 132 -15.09 -1.46 -19.76
C PRO A 132 -13.67 -1.93 -20.15
N HIS A 133 -12.63 -1.36 -19.54
CA HIS A 133 -11.24 -1.74 -19.80
C HIS A 133 -10.74 -2.87 -18.89
N LEU A 134 -11.44 -3.14 -17.78
CA LEU A 134 -10.99 -4.05 -16.74
C LEU A 134 -10.88 -5.51 -17.23
N ALA A 135 -11.82 -5.97 -18.06
CA ALA A 135 -11.73 -7.28 -18.73
C ALA A 135 -10.50 -7.39 -19.64
N ARG A 136 -10.19 -6.32 -20.39
CA ARG A 136 -9.01 -6.28 -21.27
C ARG A 136 -7.71 -6.28 -20.46
N LEU A 137 -7.67 -5.59 -19.33
CA LEU A 137 -6.52 -5.60 -18.41
C LEU A 137 -6.29 -7.00 -17.83
N ILE A 138 -7.34 -7.69 -17.39
CA ILE A 138 -7.24 -9.07 -16.88
C ILE A 138 -6.75 -10.02 -17.98
N TRP A 139 -7.24 -9.85 -19.21
CA TRP A 139 -6.77 -10.65 -20.35
C TRP A 139 -5.26 -10.44 -20.62
N VAL A 140 -4.78 -9.19 -20.59
CA VAL A 140 -3.34 -8.88 -20.73
C VAL A 140 -2.52 -9.45 -19.56
N ILE A 141 -3.05 -9.40 -18.33
CA ILE A 141 -2.44 -10.04 -17.17
C ILE A 141 -2.33 -11.55 -17.41
N GLY A 142 -3.39 -12.19 -17.91
CA GLY A 142 -3.39 -13.60 -18.28
C GLY A 142 -2.27 -13.96 -19.26
N PHE A 143 -2.02 -13.13 -20.28
CA PHE A 143 -0.91 -13.33 -21.22
C PHE A 143 0.47 -13.23 -20.56
N SER A 144 0.66 -12.39 -19.55
CA SER A 144 1.95 -12.30 -18.83
C SER A 144 2.33 -13.58 -18.09
N SER A 145 1.37 -14.49 -17.86
CA SER A 145 1.56 -15.75 -17.13
C SER A 145 2.43 -16.78 -17.87
N PHE A 146 2.69 -16.60 -19.17
CA PHE A 146 3.65 -17.42 -19.91
C PHE A 146 5.09 -17.29 -19.38
N ALA A 147 5.40 -16.18 -18.70
CA ALA A 147 6.68 -15.99 -18.01
C ALA A 147 6.71 -16.58 -16.57
N GLY A 148 5.66 -17.31 -16.18
CA GLY A 148 5.48 -17.90 -14.85
C GLY A 148 4.44 -17.19 -13.99
N ALA A 149 3.88 -17.87 -12.98
CA ALA A 149 2.76 -17.40 -12.16
C ALA A 149 3.08 -16.13 -11.36
N THR A 150 4.34 -15.95 -10.96
CA THR A 150 4.75 -14.74 -10.23
C THR A 150 4.57 -13.42 -11.01
N MET A 151 4.65 -13.44 -12.34
CA MET A 151 4.50 -12.24 -13.17
C MET A 151 3.07 -11.67 -13.15
N PRO A 152 2.00 -12.42 -13.50
CA PRO A 152 0.63 -11.93 -13.46
C PRO A 152 0.21 -11.54 -12.04
N ILE A 153 0.67 -12.27 -11.01
CA ILE A 153 0.41 -11.91 -9.61
C ILE A 153 0.99 -10.52 -9.28
N SER A 154 2.22 -10.24 -9.72
CA SER A 154 2.86 -8.94 -9.49
C SER A 154 2.13 -7.79 -10.21
N ILE A 155 1.68 -8.01 -11.44
CA ILE A 155 0.93 -7.01 -12.21
C ILE A 155 -0.46 -6.81 -11.61
N PHE A 156 -1.13 -7.88 -11.20
CA PHE A 156 -2.43 -7.82 -10.54
C PHE A 156 -2.36 -7.09 -9.19
N SER A 157 -1.29 -7.31 -8.41
CA SER A 157 -1.04 -6.57 -7.16
C SER A 157 -0.83 -5.07 -7.39
N ASP A 158 -0.05 -4.69 -8.42
CA ASP A 158 0.12 -3.29 -8.81
C ASP A 158 -1.22 -2.69 -9.29
N LEU A 159 -2.03 -3.44 -10.05
CA LEU A 159 -3.38 -3.03 -10.47
C LEU A 159 -4.29 -2.78 -9.26
N LEU A 160 -4.36 -3.72 -8.30
CA LEU A 160 -5.13 -3.54 -7.06
C LEU A 160 -4.68 -2.32 -6.27
N SER A 161 -3.37 -2.05 -6.23
CA SER A 161 -2.81 -0.86 -5.55
C SER A 161 -3.29 0.44 -6.19
N VAL A 162 -3.40 0.48 -7.52
CA VAL A 162 -3.98 1.62 -8.24
C VAL A 162 -5.49 1.72 -7.99
N LEU A 163 -6.21 0.61 -8.03
CA LEU A 163 -7.67 0.57 -7.81
C LEU A 163 -8.08 1.00 -6.39
N THR A 164 -7.18 0.86 -5.42
CA THR A 164 -7.37 1.25 -4.01
C THR A 164 -6.62 2.54 -3.62
N LEU A 165 -6.12 3.31 -4.60
CA LEU A 165 -5.31 4.51 -4.35
C LEU A 165 -6.02 5.56 -3.50
N HIS A 166 -7.32 5.75 -3.69
CA HIS A 166 -8.14 6.69 -2.91
C HIS A 166 -8.10 6.38 -1.40
N ILE A 167 -8.14 5.10 -1.00
CA ILE A 167 -8.03 4.69 0.41
C ILE A 167 -6.64 5.04 0.96
N TYR A 168 -5.60 4.76 0.18
CA TYR A 168 -4.23 5.11 0.57
C TYR A 168 -4.06 6.62 0.71
N SER A 169 -4.73 7.41 -0.14
CA SER A 169 -4.74 8.87 -0.03
C SER A 169 -5.41 9.35 1.26
N PHE A 170 -6.52 8.73 1.69
CA PHE A 170 -7.17 9.02 2.97
C PHE A 170 -6.24 8.72 4.14
N TYR A 171 -5.59 7.55 4.13
CA TYR A 171 -4.62 7.20 5.16
C TYR A 171 -3.51 8.25 5.29
N ILE A 172 -2.89 8.66 4.18
CA ILE A 172 -1.84 9.68 4.20
C ILE A 172 -2.38 11.02 4.70
N ALA A 173 -3.53 11.45 4.20
CA ALA A 173 -4.14 12.73 4.56
C ALA A 173 -4.44 12.78 6.06
N SER A 174 -5.15 11.78 6.60
CA SER A 174 -5.48 11.71 8.03
C SER A 174 -4.23 11.60 8.90
N ALA A 175 -3.26 10.75 8.52
CA ALA A 175 -2.00 10.64 9.27
C ALA A 175 -1.24 11.98 9.32
N ARG A 176 -1.29 12.77 8.25
CA ARG A 176 -0.65 14.09 8.20
C ARG A 176 -1.36 15.12 9.08
N ILE A 177 -2.69 15.15 9.03
CA ILE A 177 -3.50 16.06 9.88
C ILE A 177 -3.27 15.70 11.35
N TYR A 178 -3.32 14.41 11.70
CA TYR A 178 -3.04 13.92 13.05
C TYR A 178 -1.64 14.32 13.53
N HIS A 179 -0.63 14.12 12.68
CA HIS A 179 0.74 14.51 13.02
C HIS A 179 0.87 16.01 13.26
N TRP A 180 0.28 16.85 12.39
CA TRP A 180 0.25 18.30 12.59
C TRP A 180 -0.43 18.67 13.90
N GLN A 181 -1.61 18.11 14.19
CA GLN A 181 -2.34 18.36 15.43
C GLN A 181 -1.51 18.01 16.66
N LEU A 182 -0.84 16.85 16.67
CA LEU A 182 0.00 16.42 17.79
C LEU A 182 1.19 17.37 17.99
N THR A 183 1.89 17.75 16.91
CA THR A 183 3.03 18.68 17.01
C THR A 183 2.61 20.07 17.50
N THR A 184 1.43 20.56 17.10
CA THR A 184 0.87 21.83 17.58
C THR A 184 0.51 21.75 19.07
N ILE A 185 -0.14 20.67 19.52
CA ILE A 185 -0.45 20.43 20.93
C ILE A 185 0.82 20.39 21.78
N ILE A 186 1.86 19.69 21.34
CA ILE A 186 3.16 19.64 22.04
C ILE A 186 3.79 21.05 22.14
N SER A 187 3.72 21.82 21.06
CA SER A 187 4.26 23.19 21.03
C SER A 187 3.51 24.12 21.99
N LEU A 188 2.18 24.02 22.05
CA LEU A 188 1.34 24.76 23.00
C LEU A 188 1.56 24.31 24.46
N PHE A 189 1.81 23.01 24.68
CA PHE A 189 2.16 22.52 26.00
C PHE A 189 3.47 23.11 26.51
N HIS A 190 4.45 23.31 25.62
CA HIS A 190 5.67 24.05 25.97
C HIS A 190 5.39 25.52 26.27
N LEU A 191 4.50 26.17 25.52
CA LEU A 191 4.07 27.56 25.76
C LEU A 191 3.54 27.72 27.21
N PHE A 192 2.70 26.81 27.71
CA PHE A 192 2.24 26.87 29.11
C PHE A 192 3.33 26.78 30.16
N ARG A 193 4.44 26.11 29.83
CA ARG A 193 5.56 25.94 30.74
C ARG A 193 6.57 27.10 30.65
N GLY A 194 6.25 28.17 29.92
CA GLY A 194 7.18 29.26 29.65
C GLY A 194 8.35 28.83 28.77
N LYS A 195 8.15 27.81 27.93
CA LYS A 195 9.21 27.17 27.14
C LYS A 195 8.94 27.33 25.64
N LYS A 196 9.99 27.57 24.86
CA LYS A 196 9.94 27.67 23.40
C LYS A 196 10.91 26.66 22.79
N ARG A 197 10.45 25.85 21.85
CA ARG A 197 11.35 25.00 21.07
C ARG A 197 12.08 25.86 20.04
N ASN A 198 13.39 25.96 20.18
CA ASN A 198 14.26 26.63 19.22
C ASN A 198 14.68 25.63 18.15
N VAL A 199 14.05 25.73 16.97
CA VAL A 199 14.31 24.81 15.84
C VAL A 199 15.74 24.94 15.32
N LEU A 200 16.33 26.13 15.38
CA LEU A 200 17.69 26.41 14.87
C LEU A 200 18.79 25.77 15.72
N ARG A 201 18.58 25.64 17.04
CA ARG A 201 19.55 25.04 17.98
C ARG A 201 19.08 23.70 18.55
N ASN A 202 17.96 23.18 18.04
CA ASN A 202 17.29 21.95 18.49
C ASN A 202 17.24 21.78 20.02
N ARG A 203 16.89 22.86 20.74
CA ARG A 203 16.80 22.88 22.22
C ARG A 203 15.53 23.58 22.69
N ILE A 204 15.20 23.44 23.97
CA ILE A 204 14.06 24.11 24.60
C ILE A 204 14.58 25.28 25.44
N ASP A 205 14.25 26.50 25.04
CA ASP A 205 14.64 27.75 25.72
C ASP A 205 13.49 28.25 26.61
N SER A 206 13.79 28.86 27.75
CA SER A 206 12.80 29.61 28.55
C SER A 206 12.51 30.94 27.88
N CYS A 207 11.23 31.34 27.85
CA CYS A 207 10.76 32.58 27.24
C CYS A 207 9.69 33.17 28.15
N ASP A 208 9.81 34.46 28.46
CA ASP A 208 8.80 35.19 29.21
C ASP A 208 7.66 35.55 28.25
N TYR A 209 6.52 34.88 28.42
CA TYR A 209 5.31 35.13 27.65
C TYR A 209 4.38 36.05 28.44
N ASP A 210 3.71 36.96 27.73
CA ASP A 210 2.68 37.80 28.32
C ASP A 210 1.42 36.98 28.66
N ILE A 211 0.63 37.46 29.62
CA ILE A 211 -0.56 36.76 30.11
C ILE A 211 -1.57 36.53 28.98
N ASP A 212 -1.71 37.48 28.06
CA ASP A 212 -2.61 37.37 26.90
C ASP A 212 -2.20 36.24 25.96
N GLN A 213 -0.90 36.05 25.72
CA GLN A 213 -0.37 34.97 24.88
C GLN A 213 -0.59 33.61 25.52
N LEU A 214 -0.43 33.52 26.84
CA LEU A 214 -0.70 32.32 27.61
C LEU A 214 -2.18 31.95 27.55
N LEU A 215 -3.06 32.94 27.66
CA LEU A 215 -4.51 32.75 27.61
C LEU A 215 -4.98 32.25 26.24
N VAL A 216 -4.53 32.88 25.15
CA VAL A 216 -4.83 32.43 23.78
C VAL A 216 -4.29 31.02 23.53
N GLY A 217 -3.06 30.74 23.99
CA GLY A 217 -2.49 29.40 23.93
C GLY A 217 -3.36 28.36 24.64
N THR A 218 -3.92 28.70 25.79
CA THR A 218 -4.74 27.81 26.62
C THR A 218 -6.05 27.46 25.93
N ILE A 219 -6.70 28.46 25.34
CA ILE A 219 -7.92 28.27 24.55
C ILE A 219 -7.63 27.38 23.34
N LEU A 220 -6.54 27.65 22.60
CA LEU A 220 -6.22 26.90 21.38
C LEU A 220 -5.78 25.45 21.69
N PHE A 221 -5.06 25.24 22.79
CA PHE A 221 -4.70 23.90 23.27
C PHE A 221 -5.92 23.08 23.66
N THR A 222 -6.81 23.65 24.48
CA THR A 222 -8.02 22.94 24.90
C THR A 222 -8.89 22.58 23.70
N LEU A 223 -9.06 23.50 22.75
CA LEU A 223 -9.76 23.26 21.49
C LEU A 223 -9.11 22.13 20.66
N LEU A 224 -7.80 22.18 20.42
CA LEU A 224 -7.10 21.15 19.65
C LEU A 224 -7.10 19.79 20.36
N PHE A 225 -7.01 19.77 21.68
CA PHE A 225 -7.07 18.54 22.47
C PHE A 225 -8.45 17.86 22.34
N PHE A 226 -9.53 18.63 22.38
CA PHE A 226 -10.88 18.10 22.18
C PHE A 226 -11.17 17.68 20.73
N LEU A 227 -10.45 18.23 19.74
CA LEU A 227 -10.58 17.83 18.34
C LEU A 227 -9.80 16.55 18.01
N LEU A 228 -8.80 16.18 18.82
CA LEU A 228 -7.89 15.06 18.52
C LEU A 228 -8.59 13.70 18.34
N PRO A 229 -9.66 13.35 19.08
CA PRO A 229 -10.40 12.12 18.84
C PRO A 229 -11.17 12.09 17.51
N THR A 230 -11.32 13.23 16.83
CA THR A 230 -12.11 13.37 15.59
C THR A 230 -11.27 13.16 14.33
N VAL A 231 -9.95 13.34 14.43
CA VAL A 231 -8.98 13.23 13.32
C VAL A 231 -8.34 11.85 13.33
#